data_AF-A0A956PJ13-F1
#
_entry.id   AF-A0A956PJ13-F1
#
_cell.length_a   1.000
_cell.length_b   1.000
_cell.length_c   1.000
_cell.angle_alpha   90.00
_cell.angle_beta   90.00
_cell.angle_gamma   90.00
#
_symmetry.space_group_name_H-M   'P 1'
#
loop_
_entity.id
_entity.type
_entity.pdbx_description
1 polymer ?
#
loop_
_entity_poly.entity_id
_entity_poly.type
_entity_poly.pdbx_seq_one_letter_code
_entity_poly.pdbx_strand_id
1 'polypeptide(L)'
;MLLPESSEETFEVYDLPRGGQVVVWGDFVAQIASYPETIKDTMGQAHGVPQVYILPERLFDISLGVSRSEIEFPIYFNFYLNQRKTILVCRRHQLKPVMRVLQEAIFGPTTLNLKRDYAPGINPADLKKEMAYFKKDDKKPGGRLRIRDMVEFAVFDDNNEVTVSNVKITMVGLDRYRFTSKEKVRELSFRAPPKAPPAASSTRRYRPPFFGVTVIGSGHGFDPSADTSGFIIWVNGRGILVDPPVDTTQWLRSHGVDSRLISDLILTHCHADHDAGTLQKLLEEGRVRLHTT
;
A
#
# COMPACT_ATOMS: atom_id res chain seq x y z
N MET A 1 -14.87 19.35 23.06
CA MET A 1 -15.25 17.92 23.13
C MET A 1 -14.23 17.26 24.03
N LEU A 2 -14.68 16.78 25.19
CA LEU A 2 -13.81 16.25 26.24
C LEU A 2 -13.06 15.03 25.72
N LEU A 3 -11.73 15.06 25.79
CA LEU A 3 -10.92 13.86 25.65
C LEU A 3 -11.38 12.86 26.72
N PRO A 4 -11.68 11.60 26.37
CA PRO A 4 -11.99 10.60 27.38
C PRO A 4 -10.80 10.45 28.34
N GLU A 5 -11.09 10.25 29.62
CA GLU A 5 -10.09 9.91 30.64
C GLU A 5 -9.19 8.77 30.13
N SER A 6 -7.88 8.95 30.31
CA SER A 6 -6.83 8.11 29.77
C SER A 6 -7.04 6.62 30.07
N SER A 7 -7.32 5.82 29.04
CA SER A 7 -7.31 4.36 29.09
C SER A 7 -5.88 3.81 29.11
N GLU A 8 -5.06 4.22 30.08
CA GLU A 8 -3.62 3.88 30.15
C GLU A 8 -3.32 2.36 30.26
N GLU A 9 -4.31 1.47 30.30
CA GLU A 9 -4.09 0.07 30.68
C GLU A 9 -4.59 -1.02 29.73
N THR A 10 -5.44 -0.74 28.74
CA THR A 10 -5.96 -1.79 27.86
C THR A 10 -5.02 -2.02 26.68
N PHE A 11 -4.69 -3.29 26.43
CA PHE A 11 -3.97 -3.73 25.23
C PHE A 11 -5.01 -4.32 24.28
N GLU A 12 -5.41 -3.54 23.31
CA GLU A 12 -6.49 -3.86 22.38
C GLU A 12 -5.91 -4.20 21.00
N VAL A 13 -6.51 -5.18 20.34
CA VAL A 13 -6.10 -5.63 19.02
C VAL A 13 -7.34 -5.69 18.14
N TYR A 14 -7.27 -5.01 17.00
CA TYR A 14 -8.34 -4.94 16.01
C TYR A 14 -7.84 -5.53 14.69
N ASP A 15 -8.55 -6.53 14.17
CA ASP A 15 -8.33 -7.03 12.82
C ASP A 15 -8.94 -6.05 11.82
N LEU A 16 -8.16 -5.61 10.83
CA LEU A 16 -8.66 -4.72 9.78
C LEU A 16 -9.37 -5.52 8.68
N PRO A 17 -10.52 -5.03 8.16
CA PRO A 17 -11.25 -5.71 7.09
C PRO A 17 -10.42 -6.02 5.85
N ARG A 18 -9.51 -5.12 5.45
CA ARG A 18 -8.64 -5.29 4.27
C ARG A 18 -7.33 -6.03 4.58
N GLY A 19 -7.13 -6.45 5.83
CA GLY A 19 -5.96 -7.17 6.31
C GLY A 19 -5.03 -6.34 7.18
N GLY A 20 -4.22 -7.02 8.00
CA GLY A 20 -3.42 -6.36 9.03
C GLY A 20 -4.15 -6.26 10.36
N GLN A 21 -3.42 -5.85 11.40
CA GLN A 21 -3.94 -5.74 12.76
C GLN A 21 -3.48 -4.43 13.40
N VAL A 22 -4.39 -3.68 14.00
CA VAL A 22 -4.05 -2.50 14.79
C VAL A 22 -3.95 -2.88 16.26
N VAL A 23 -2.84 -2.52 16.87
CA VAL A 23 -2.59 -2.59 18.30
C VAL A 23 -2.76 -1.20 18.89
N VAL A 24 -3.62 -1.09 19.90
CA VAL A 24 -3.78 0.13 20.71
C VAL A 24 -3.39 -0.20 22.14
N TRP A 25 -2.43 0.54 22.70
CA TRP A 25 -1.98 0.40 24.07
C TRP A 25 -1.65 1.75 24.70
N GLY A 26 -2.64 2.36 25.36
CA GLY A 26 -2.56 3.76 25.75
C GLY A 26 -2.37 4.64 24.50
N ASP A 27 -1.34 5.49 24.49
CA ASP A 27 -1.01 6.34 23.34
C ASP A 27 -0.24 5.61 22.23
N PHE A 28 0.18 4.35 22.46
CA PHE A 28 0.86 3.56 21.44
C PHE A 28 -0.16 2.95 20.49
N VAL A 29 -0.16 3.43 19.23
CA VAL A 29 -0.99 2.89 18.15
C VAL A 29 -0.07 2.41 17.02
N ALA A 30 -0.13 1.12 16.73
CA ALA A 30 0.68 0.50 15.68
C ALA A 30 -0.15 -0.44 14.81
N GLN A 31 0.14 -0.46 13.50
CA GLN A 31 -0.43 -1.44 12.59
C GLN A 31 0.61 -2.51 12.22
N ILE A 32 0.29 -3.78 12.41
CA ILE A 32 1.09 -4.91 11.94
C ILE A 32 0.56 -5.33 10.57
N ALA A 33 1.47 -5.35 9.59
CA ALA A 33 1.18 -5.53 8.17
C ALA A 33 0.25 -4.47 7.58
N SER A 34 0.67 -3.89 6.46
CA SER A 34 -0.11 -2.89 5.71
C SER A 34 -0.49 -3.51 4.37
N TYR A 35 -1.68 -4.07 4.29
CA TYR A 35 -2.25 -4.54 3.02
C TYR A 35 -2.75 -3.35 2.19
N PRO A 36 -3.00 -3.53 0.87
CA PRO A 36 -3.57 -2.48 0.05
C PRO A 36 -4.79 -1.85 0.71
N GLU A 37 -4.89 -0.54 0.62
CA GLU A 37 -6.04 0.24 1.09
C GLU A 37 -6.35 0.18 2.60
N THR A 38 -5.55 -0.47 3.44
CA THR A 38 -5.79 -0.57 4.90
C THR A 38 -5.82 0.79 5.61
N ILE A 39 -5.19 1.82 5.04
CA ILE A 39 -5.35 3.19 5.52
C ILE A 39 -6.83 3.61 5.60
N LYS A 40 -7.65 3.19 4.62
CA LYS A 40 -9.08 3.50 4.57
C LYS A 40 -9.84 2.93 5.78
N ASP A 41 -9.37 1.81 6.33
CA ASP A 41 -9.96 1.19 7.52
C ASP A 41 -9.65 1.99 8.80
N THR A 42 -8.54 2.72 8.82
CA THR A 42 -8.04 3.45 10.01
C THR A 42 -8.38 4.95 10.02
N MET A 43 -8.57 5.57 8.85
CA MET A 43 -8.87 7.01 8.73
C MET A 43 -10.12 7.45 9.51
N GLY A 44 -11.13 6.59 9.63
CA GLY A 44 -12.37 6.87 10.35
C GLY A 44 -12.39 6.40 11.81
N GLN A 45 -11.33 5.76 12.30
CA GLN A 45 -11.28 5.22 13.66
C GLN A 45 -10.94 6.31 14.67
N ALA A 46 -11.36 6.11 15.94
CA ALA A 46 -11.07 7.05 17.02
C ALA A 46 -9.57 7.28 17.25
N HIS A 47 -8.73 6.27 16.99
CA HIS A 47 -7.27 6.36 17.09
C HIS A 47 -6.60 6.94 15.83
N GLY A 48 -7.35 7.13 14.74
CA GLY A 48 -6.85 7.65 13.46
C GLY A 48 -5.82 6.77 12.76
N VAL A 49 -5.18 7.32 11.72
CA VAL A 49 -4.12 6.63 10.97
C VAL A 49 -2.90 6.42 11.88
N PRO A 50 -2.44 5.17 12.09
CA PRO A 50 -1.30 4.86 12.96
C PRO A 50 -0.02 5.61 12.57
N GLN A 51 0.83 5.92 13.55
CA GLN A 51 2.18 6.42 13.28
C GLN A 51 3.17 5.29 13.04
N VAL A 52 2.99 4.18 13.75
CA VAL A 52 3.92 3.05 13.77
C VAL A 52 3.38 1.92 12.91
N TYR A 53 4.20 1.40 12.00
CA TYR A 53 3.88 0.23 11.18
C TYR A 53 4.93 -0.85 11.39
N ILE A 54 4.50 -2.04 11.78
CA ILE A 54 5.36 -3.20 12.02
C ILE A 54 5.28 -4.10 10.80
N LEU A 55 6.40 -4.19 10.08
CA LEU A 55 6.48 -4.99 8.87
C LEU A 55 6.61 -6.48 9.21
N PRO A 56 5.75 -7.35 8.64
CA PRO A 56 5.86 -8.80 8.84
C PRO A 56 7.14 -9.35 8.20
N GLU A 57 7.51 -10.60 8.50
CA GLU A 57 8.66 -11.29 7.93
C GLU A 57 8.63 -11.24 6.40
N ARG A 58 7.50 -11.65 5.81
CA ARG A 58 7.27 -11.60 4.38
C ARG A 58 6.53 -10.34 4.01
N LEU A 59 7.16 -9.48 3.22
CA LEU A 59 6.57 -8.23 2.72
C LEU A 59 5.52 -8.45 1.62
N PHE A 60 5.36 -9.67 1.12
CA PHE A 60 4.42 -10.00 0.04
C PHE A 60 3.62 -11.26 0.38
N ASP A 61 2.32 -11.22 0.12
CA ASP A 61 1.40 -12.32 0.27
C ASP A 61 1.22 -13.04 -1.07
N ILE A 62 1.93 -14.15 -1.26
CA ILE A 62 1.85 -14.94 -2.50
C ILE A 62 0.43 -15.51 -2.71
N SER A 63 -0.29 -15.82 -1.64
CA SER A 63 -1.60 -16.46 -1.74
C SER A 63 -2.68 -15.50 -2.23
N LEU A 64 -2.58 -14.23 -1.80
CA LEU A 64 -3.48 -13.14 -2.18
C LEU A 64 -2.97 -12.33 -3.38
N GLY A 65 -1.69 -12.48 -3.73
CA GLY A 65 -1.07 -11.75 -4.84
C GLY A 65 -0.84 -10.26 -4.54
N VAL A 66 -0.73 -9.88 -3.27
CA VAL A 66 -0.63 -8.48 -2.83
C VAL A 66 0.50 -8.27 -1.83
N SER A 67 0.96 -7.03 -1.74
CA SER A 67 1.93 -6.60 -0.74
C SER A 67 1.34 -6.59 0.68
N ARG A 68 2.20 -6.85 1.67
CA ARG A 68 1.91 -6.70 3.11
C ARG A 68 2.57 -5.46 3.70
N SER A 69 3.11 -4.59 2.84
CA SER A 69 3.85 -3.39 3.20
C SER A 69 3.45 -2.18 2.34
N GLU A 70 2.17 -2.04 2.03
CA GLU A 70 1.60 -0.86 1.37
C GLU A 70 1.51 0.33 2.33
N ILE A 71 2.60 1.08 2.44
CA ILE A 71 2.80 2.13 3.44
C ILE A 71 2.86 3.54 2.85
N GLU A 72 2.79 3.68 1.53
CA GLU A 72 2.90 4.96 0.83
C GLU A 72 1.83 5.97 1.30
N PHE A 73 0.55 5.61 1.21
CA PHE A 73 -0.55 6.47 1.62
C PHE A 73 -0.51 6.80 3.13
N PRO A 74 -0.22 5.82 4.04
CA PRO A 74 0.06 6.14 5.43
C PRO A 74 1.17 7.17 5.64
N ILE A 75 2.25 7.11 4.86
CA ILE A 75 3.34 8.09 4.90
C ILE A 75 2.85 9.47 4.47
N TYR A 76 2.10 9.58 3.36
CA TYR A 76 1.52 10.86 2.94
C TYR A 76 0.57 11.43 3.99
N PHE A 77 -0.32 10.61 4.55
CA PHE A 77 -1.28 11.05 5.56
C PHE A 77 -0.57 11.56 6.80
N ASN A 78 0.38 10.79 7.34
CA ASN A 78 1.11 11.21 8.52
C ASN A 78 1.94 12.47 8.27
N PHE A 79 2.60 12.56 7.11
CA PHE A 79 3.48 13.68 6.80
C PHE A 79 2.71 14.97 6.49
N TYR A 80 1.71 14.92 5.61
CA TYR A 80 0.99 16.11 5.14
C TYR A 80 -0.19 16.50 6.03
N LEU A 81 -0.91 15.56 6.63
CA LEU A 81 -2.08 15.86 7.47
C LEU A 81 -1.72 15.87 8.95
N ASN A 82 -1.09 14.80 9.46
CA ASN A 82 -0.73 14.72 10.88
C ASN A 82 0.57 15.47 11.23
N GLN A 83 1.30 16.00 10.23
CA GLN A 83 2.56 16.74 10.40
C GLN A 83 3.61 15.97 11.23
N ARG A 84 3.68 14.64 11.03
CA ARG A 84 4.61 13.73 11.73
C ARG A 84 5.21 12.70 10.78
N LYS A 85 6.30 12.05 11.21
CA LYS A 85 6.89 10.94 10.45
C LYS A 85 6.15 9.65 10.72
N THR A 86 6.05 8.80 9.70
CA THR A 86 5.70 7.39 9.86
C THR A 86 6.93 6.62 10.34
N ILE A 87 6.76 5.78 11.37
CA ILE A 87 7.81 4.93 11.92
C ILE A 87 7.61 3.50 11.40
N LEU A 88 8.59 3.00 10.65
CA LEU A 88 8.58 1.64 10.12
C LEU A 88 9.46 0.74 10.99
N VAL A 89 8.81 -0.13 11.75
CA VAL A 89 9.47 -1.18 12.52
C VAL A 89 9.76 -2.35 11.59
N CYS A 90 11.02 -2.65 11.35
CA CYS A 90 11.42 -3.65 10.35
C CYS A 90 12.75 -4.34 10.67
N ARG A 91 13.06 -5.40 9.91
CA ARG A 91 14.34 -6.09 9.99
C ARG A 91 15.37 -5.43 9.07
N ARG A 92 16.65 -5.56 9.41
CA ARG A 92 17.75 -4.96 8.63
C ARG A 92 17.70 -5.29 7.14
N HIS A 93 17.38 -6.53 6.79
CA HIS A 93 17.33 -6.99 5.40
C HIS A 93 16.15 -6.38 4.60
N GLN A 94 15.11 -5.90 5.28
CA GLN A 94 13.92 -5.31 4.66
C GLN A 94 14.13 -3.84 4.27
N LEU A 95 15.14 -3.16 4.83
CA LEU A 95 15.42 -1.76 4.51
C LEU A 95 15.61 -1.51 3.01
N LYS A 96 16.43 -2.33 2.34
CA LYS A 96 16.75 -2.14 0.93
C LYS A 96 15.52 -2.28 0.01
N PRO A 97 14.71 -3.36 0.09
CA PRO A 97 13.51 -3.46 -0.75
C PRO A 97 12.48 -2.37 -0.42
N VAL A 98 12.23 -2.08 0.87
CA VAL A 98 11.26 -1.03 1.27
C VAL A 98 11.70 0.34 0.76
N MET A 99 12.98 0.70 0.94
CA MET A 99 13.52 1.97 0.43
C MET A 99 13.45 2.09 -1.08
N ARG A 100 13.58 0.97 -1.81
CA ARG A 100 13.43 0.97 -3.28
C ARG A 100 12.00 1.31 -3.67
N VAL A 101 11.01 0.64 -3.08
CA VAL A 101 9.59 0.91 -3.37
C VAL A 101 9.23 2.34 -2.98
N LEU A 102 9.61 2.79 -1.79
CA LEU A 102 9.35 4.17 -1.34
C LEU A 102 10.04 5.23 -2.22
N GLN A 103 11.23 4.95 -2.72
CA GLN A 103 11.92 5.85 -3.64
C GLN A 103 11.12 6.03 -4.93
N GLU A 104 10.65 4.94 -5.52
CA GLU A 104 9.87 4.99 -6.75
C GLU A 104 8.49 5.63 -6.53
N ALA A 105 7.75 5.20 -5.50
CA ALA A 105 6.41 5.71 -5.22
C ALA A 105 6.41 7.19 -4.80
N ILE A 106 7.27 7.60 -3.85
CA ILE A 106 7.21 8.96 -3.28
C ILE A 106 8.04 9.96 -4.09
N PHE A 107 9.20 9.54 -4.58
CA PHE A 107 10.16 10.45 -5.21
C PHE A 107 10.33 10.18 -6.71
N GLY A 108 9.67 9.17 -7.26
CA GLY A 108 9.83 8.76 -8.65
C GLY A 108 11.20 8.13 -8.94
N PRO A 109 11.43 7.78 -10.21
CA PRO A 109 12.61 7.06 -10.64
C PRO A 109 13.88 7.88 -10.50
N THR A 110 14.95 7.20 -10.10
CA THR A 110 16.29 7.81 -10.02
C THR A 110 16.90 8.09 -11.40
N THR A 111 16.43 7.38 -12.43
CA THR A 111 16.87 7.51 -13.82
C THR A 111 15.66 7.58 -14.75
N LEU A 112 15.67 8.56 -15.67
CA LEU A 112 14.61 8.74 -16.66
C LEU A 112 15.13 8.39 -18.06
N ASN A 113 14.35 7.66 -18.84
CA ASN A 113 14.64 7.34 -20.25
C ASN A 113 13.49 7.78 -21.16
N LEU A 114 13.48 9.07 -21.51
CA LEU A 114 12.39 9.68 -22.28
C LEU A 114 12.50 9.45 -23.79
N LYS A 115 13.50 8.70 -24.28
CA LYS A 115 13.77 8.56 -25.72
C LYS A 115 12.63 7.91 -26.49
N ARG A 116 11.82 7.07 -25.82
CA ARG A 116 10.71 6.34 -26.42
C ARG A 116 9.36 7.05 -26.27
N ASP A 117 9.27 8.01 -25.35
CA ASP A 117 8.02 8.69 -25.01
C ASP A 117 7.74 9.87 -25.95
N TYR A 118 8.78 10.37 -26.62
CA TYR A 118 8.68 11.50 -27.53
C TYR A 118 8.90 11.07 -28.98
N ALA A 119 8.10 11.65 -29.88
CA ALA A 119 8.27 11.46 -31.31
C ALA A 119 9.64 12.00 -31.78
N PRO A 120 10.25 11.42 -32.84
CA PRO A 120 11.51 11.92 -33.38
C PRO A 120 11.45 13.42 -33.71
N GLY A 121 12.48 14.17 -33.31
CA GLY A 121 12.56 15.61 -33.53
C GLY A 121 11.90 16.49 -32.47
N ILE A 122 11.22 15.89 -31.48
CA ILE A 122 10.67 16.62 -30.32
C ILE A 122 11.71 16.66 -29.20
N ASN A 123 11.97 17.86 -28.68
CA ASN A 123 12.79 18.03 -27.47
C ASN A 123 11.93 17.67 -26.25
N PRO A 124 12.35 16.66 -25.45
CA PRO A 124 11.60 16.29 -24.25
C PRO A 124 11.63 17.39 -23.19
N ALA A 125 10.60 17.44 -22.35
CA ALA A 125 10.61 18.29 -21.18
C ALA A 125 11.72 17.86 -20.20
N ASP A 126 12.29 18.81 -19.45
CA ASP A 126 13.27 18.51 -18.40
C ASP A 126 12.56 18.03 -17.13
N LEU A 127 12.07 16.80 -17.18
CA LEU A 127 11.37 16.16 -16.06
C LEU A 127 12.28 16.03 -14.82
N LYS A 128 13.61 15.97 -14.98
CA LYS A 128 14.53 15.96 -13.82
C LYS A 128 14.46 17.29 -13.07
N LYS A 129 14.45 18.41 -13.79
CA LYS A 129 14.32 19.75 -13.21
C LYS A 129 12.94 19.94 -12.58
N GLU A 130 11.89 19.44 -13.21
CA GLU A 130 10.53 19.47 -12.67
C GLU A 130 10.41 18.65 -11.37
N MET A 131 10.87 17.40 -11.37
CA MET A 131 10.94 16.57 -10.16
C MET A 131 11.77 17.24 -9.05
N ALA A 132 12.87 17.90 -9.39
CA ALA A 132 13.69 18.62 -8.42
C ALA A 132 12.95 19.85 -7.86
N TYR A 133 12.16 20.53 -8.68
CA TYR A 133 11.33 21.67 -8.27
C TYR A 133 10.27 21.26 -7.24
N PHE A 134 9.50 20.20 -7.51
CA PHE A 134 8.45 19.73 -6.59
C PHE A 134 8.98 19.18 -5.26
N LYS A 135 10.28 18.87 -5.19
CA LYS A 135 10.93 18.42 -3.95
C LYS A 135 11.49 19.57 -3.13
N LYS A 136 11.48 20.82 -3.62
CA LYS A 136 12.02 21.97 -2.88
C LYS A 136 11.18 22.23 -1.62
N ASP A 137 11.88 22.38 -0.51
CA ASP A 137 11.28 22.76 0.76
C ASP A 137 12.34 23.48 1.60
N ASP A 138 12.24 24.82 1.66
CA ASP A 138 13.20 25.69 2.35
C ASP A 138 13.24 25.45 3.87
N LYS A 139 12.22 24.79 4.43
CA LYS A 139 12.18 24.42 5.85
C LYS A 139 13.02 23.18 6.15
N LYS A 140 13.51 22.45 5.13
CA LYS A 140 14.27 21.20 5.29
C LYS A 140 15.77 21.40 5.09
N PRO A 141 16.63 20.60 5.74
CA PRO A 141 18.07 20.68 5.54
C PRO A 141 18.46 20.50 4.07
N GLY A 142 19.10 21.53 3.50
CA GLY A 142 19.47 21.59 2.09
C GLY A 142 18.34 21.99 1.13
N GLY A 143 17.27 22.62 1.65
CA GLY A 143 16.21 23.22 0.84
C GLY A 143 15.37 22.21 0.06
N ARG A 144 15.36 20.93 0.48
CA ARG A 144 14.72 19.85 -0.27
C ARG A 144 14.21 18.74 0.63
N LEU A 145 13.01 18.27 0.34
CA LEU A 145 12.37 17.10 0.94
C LEU A 145 13.14 15.81 0.61
N ARG A 146 13.30 14.94 1.61
CA ARG A 146 13.92 13.61 1.52
C ARG A 146 13.06 12.57 2.23
N ILE A 147 13.23 11.28 1.88
CA ILE A 147 12.52 10.16 2.53
C ILE A 147 12.64 10.21 4.05
N ARG A 148 13.84 10.51 4.58
CA ARG A 148 14.10 10.61 6.03
C ARG A 148 13.27 11.69 6.76
N ASP A 149 12.71 12.65 6.00
CA ASP A 149 11.88 13.71 6.55
C ASP A 149 10.43 13.24 6.74
N MET A 150 10.03 12.17 6.03
CA MET A 150 8.69 11.57 6.05
C MET A 150 8.66 10.24 6.82
N VAL A 151 9.78 9.51 6.83
CA VAL A 151 9.88 8.14 7.33
C VAL A 151 11.06 8.01 8.30
N GLU A 152 10.80 7.33 9.41
CA GLU A 152 11.81 6.86 10.34
C GLU A 152 11.85 5.32 10.33
N PHE A 153 13.04 4.74 10.33
CA PHE A 153 13.21 3.29 10.37
C PHE A 153 13.66 2.85 11.77
N ALA A 154 12.80 2.10 12.45
CA ALA A 154 13.10 1.47 13.73
C ALA A 154 13.48 0.01 13.45
N VAL A 155 14.78 -0.29 13.44
CA VAL A 155 15.30 -1.58 13.01
C VAL A 155 15.54 -2.47 14.22
N PHE A 156 15.02 -3.70 14.20
CA PHE A 156 15.36 -4.70 15.22
C PHE A 156 16.88 -4.93 15.28
N ASP A 157 17.41 -4.94 16.49
CA ASP A 157 18.82 -5.20 16.78
C ASP A 157 19.16 -6.70 16.73
N ASP A 158 20.39 -7.05 17.10
CA ASP A 158 20.88 -8.43 17.11
C ASP A 158 20.18 -9.31 18.16
N ASN A 159 19.49 -8.70 19.15
CA ASN A 159 18.66 -9.39 20.14
C ASN A 159 17.19 -9.49 19.69
N ASN A 160 16.88 -9.07 18.46
CA ASN A 160 15.53 -8.94 17.94
C ASN A 160 14.65 -7.95 18.71
N GLU A 161 15.25 -6.91 19.28
CA GLU A 161 14.57 -5.87 20.05
C GLU A 161 14.61 -4.51 19.35
N VAL A 162 13.56 -3.71 19.55
CA VAL A 162 13.47 -2.32 19.12
C VAL A 162 12.53 -1.57 20.05
N THR A 163 12.82 -0.30 20.35
CA THR A 163 11.96 0.53 21.20
C THR A 163 11.39 1.67 20.38
N VAL A 164 10.06 1.81 20.40
CA VAL A 164 9.33 2.89 19.71
C VAL A 164 8.28 3.45 20.67
N SER A 165 8.24 4.77 20.84
CA SER A 165 7.25 5.46 21.70
C SER A 165 7.12 4.85 23.11
N ASN A 166 8.26 4.57 23.75
CA ASN A 166 8.37 3.93 25.08
C ASN A 166 7.83 2.49 25.17
N VAL A 167 7.48 1.86 24.04
CA VAL A 167 7.13 0.45 23.96
C VAL A 167 8.30 -0.32 23.35
N LYS A 168 8.83 -1.28 24.09
CA LYS A 168 9.79 -2.25 23.56
C LYS A 168 9.05 -3.35 22.82
N ILE A 169 9.45 -3.60 21.58
CA ILE A 169 8.93 -4.65 20.72
C ILE A 169 10.06 -5.67 20.54
N THR A 170 9.80 -6.92 20.90
CA THR A 170 10.74 -8.04 20.72
C THR A 170 10.12 -9.06 19.79
N MET A 171 10.86 -9.51 18.76
CA MET A 171 10.41 -10.66 17.97
C MET A 171 10.71 -11.95 18.74
N VAL A 172 9.66 -12.71 19.06
CA VAL A 172 9.76 -13.96 19.83
C VAL A 172 9.42 -15.19 18.98
N GLY A 173 9.19 -14.98 17.68
CA GLY A 173 8.92 -16.01 16.70
C GLY A 173 8.59 -15.40 15.34
N LEU A 174 8.27 -16.25 14.36
CA LEU A 174 7.84 -15.81 13.05
C LEU A 174 6.53 -15.02 13.17
N ASP A 175 6.58 -13.74 12.83
CA ASP A 175 5.44 -12.82 12.93
C ASP A 175 4.77 -12.81 14.31
N ARG A 176 5.53 -13.12 15.37
CA ARG A 176 5.10 -13.07 16.77
C ARG A 176 5.92 -12.04 17.52
N TYR A 177 5.22 -11.07 18.09
CA TYR A 177 5.80 -9.90 18.71
C TYR A 177 5.40 -9.85 20.18
N ARG A 178 6.38 -9.56 21.04
CA ARG A 178 6.18 -9.23 22.45
C ARG A 178 6.31 -7.72 22.61
N PHE A 179 5.28 -7.11 23.16
CA PHE A 179 5.24 -5.69 23.52
C PHE A 179 5.47 -5.56 25.02
N THR A 180 6.38 -4.68 25.42
CA THR A 180 6.70 -4.40 26.82
C THR A 180 6.66 -2.89 27.04
N SER A 181 5.84 -2.46 27.99
CA SER A 181 5.73 -1.06 28.42
C SER A 181 5.66 -1.03 29.94
N LYS A 182 6.55 -0.26 30.57
CA LYS A 182 6.77 -0.31 32.03
C LYS A 182 7.05 -1.77 32.46
N GLU A 183 6.24 -2.33 33.37
CA GLU A 183 6.35 -3.73 33.84
C GLU A 183 5.36 -4.69 33.16
N LYS A 184 4.52 -4.18 32.25
CA LYS A 184 3.49 -4.99 31.59
C LYS A 184 4.04 -5.60 30.31
N VAL A 185 3.66 -6.85 30.06
CA VAL A 185 4.06 -7.62 28.87
C VAL A 185 2.83 -8.17 28.17
N ARG A 186 2.79 -8.06 26.84
CA ARG A 186 1.75 -8.62 25.98
C ARG A 186 2.38 -9.25 24.76
N GLU A 187 1.78 -10.31 24.26
CA GLU A 187 2.24 -10.97 23.04
C GLU A 187 1.12 -11.06 22.02
N LEU A 188 1.46 -10.85 20.76
CA LEU A 188 0.55 -10.94 19.64
C LEU A 188 1.25 -11.66 18.48
N SER A 189 0.55 -12.61 17.89
CA SER A 189 0.96 -13.23 16.62
C SER A 189 0.13 -12.62 15.52
N PHE A 190 0.80 -12.11 14.49
CA PHE A 190 0.15 -11.62 13.29
C PHE A 190 -0.48 -12.78 12.52
N ARG A 191 -1.75 -12.60 12.15
CA ARG A 191 -2.51 -13.55 11.36
C ARG A 191 -2.83 -12.90 10.03
N ALA A 192 -2.23 -13.43 8.97
CA ALA A 192 -2.63 -13.01 7.62
C ALA A 192 -4.12 -13.33 7.40
N PRO A 193 -4.87 -12.45 6.72
CA PRO A 193 -6.26 -12.73 6.39
C PRO A 193 -6.33 -14.03 5.58
N PRO A 194 -7.34 -14.88 5.85
CA PRO A 194 -7.54 -16.07 5.02
C PRO A 194 -7.86 -15.66 3.59
N LYS A 195 -7.40 -16.46 2.62
CA LYS A 195 -7.83 -16.28 1.24
C LYS A 195 -9.35 -16.48 1.16
N ALA A 196 -10.07 -15.42 0.78
CA ALA A 196 -11.50 -15.52 0.56
C ALA A 196 -11.79 -16.59 -0.51
N PRO A 197 -12.85 -17.39 -0.35
CA PRO A 197 -13.28 -18.27 -1.43
C PRO A 197 -13.56 -17.44 -2.68
N PRO A 198 -13.28 -17.97 -3.89
CA PRO A 198 -13.54 -17.24 -5.11
C PRO A 198 -15.00 -16.77 -5.15
N ALA A 199 -15.22 -15.50 -5.51
CA ALA A 199 -16.57 -14.97 -5.69
C ALA A 199 -17.40 -15.88 -6.59
N ALA A 200 -18.69 -16.05 -6.29
CA ALA A 200 -19.57 -16.81 -7.17
C ALA A 200 -19.55 -16.17 -8.56
N SER A 201 -19.32 -16.98 -9.59
CA SER A 201 -19.39 -16.49 -10.96
C SER A 201 -20.79 -15.95 -11.22
N SER A 202 -20.88 -14.76 -11.82
CA SER A 202 -22.16 -14.28 -12.32
C SER A 202 -22.75 -15.32 -13.27
N THR A 203 -24.05 -15.58 -13.13
CA THR A 203 -24.80 -16.39 -14.11
C THR A 203 -25.03 -15.61 -15.39
N ARG A 204 -24.94 -14.27 -15.33
CA ARG A 204 -25.02 -13.39 -16.49
C ARG A 204 -23.65 -13.27 -17.14
N ARG A 205 -23.56 -13.57 -18.43
CA ARG A 205 -22.35 -13.30 -19.22
C ARG A 205 -22.30 -11.84 -19.64
N TYR A 206 -21.26 -11.11 -19.23
CA TYR A 206 -21.00 -9.78 -19.76
C TYR A 206 -20.66 -9.87 -21.24
N ARG A 207 -21.23 -8.97 -22.05
CA ARG A 207 -20.95 -8.86 -23.49
C ARG A 207 -20.17 -7.57 -23.72
N PRO A 208 -18.85 -7.66 -23.95
CA PRO A 208 -18.05 -6.48 -24.24
C PRO A 208 -18.58 -5.68 -25.44
N PRO A 209 -18.54 -4.34 -25.38
CA PRO A 209 -18.85 -3.53 -26.53
C PRO A 209 -17.77 -3.66 -27.61
N PHE A 210 -18.09 -3.20 -28.83
CA PHE A 210 -17.10 -3.10 -29.90
C PHE A 210 -16.01 -2.07 -29.54
N PHE A 211 -16.41 -0.94 -28.98
CA PHE A 211 -15.50 0.05 -28.39
C PHE A 211 -16.17 0.68 -27.19
N GLY A 212 -15.45 0.86 -26.09
CA GLY A 212 -16.00 1.50 -24.90
C GLY A 212 -15.13 1.29 -23.67
N VAL A 213 -15.63 1.80 -22.53
CA VAL A 213 -14.95 1.71 -21.24
C VAL A 213 -15.88 1.05 -20.22
N THR A 214 -15.33 0.20 -19.36
CA THR A 214 -16.00 -0.29 -18.16
C THR A 214 -15.20 0.12 -16.95
N VAL A 215 -15.78 0.95 -16.09
CA VAL A 215 -15.16 1.42 -14.85
C VAL A 215 -15.29 0.31 -13.80
N ILE A 216 -14.18 -0.07 -13.19
CA ILE A 216 -14.13 -1.03 -12.07
C ILE A 216 -14.25 -0.25 -10.76
N GLY A 217 -13.40 0.77 -10.60
CA GLY A 217 -13.44 1.71 -9.49
C GLY A 217 -13.09 3.13 -9.96
N SER A 218 -13.48 4.11 -9.15
CA SER A 218 -13.35 5.55 -9.49
C SER A 218 -12.92 6.41 -8.31
N GLY A 219 -12.56 5.79 -7.19
CA GLY A 219 -12.01 6.45 -6.02
C GLY A 219 -10.50 6.63 -6.09
N HIS A 220 -9.92 6.99 -4.95
CA HIS A 220 -8.48 7.16 -4.75
C HIS A 220 -8.04 6.49 -3.43
N GLY A 221 -6.73 6.39 -3.18
CA GLY A 221 -6.22 5.72 -1.97
C GLY A 221 -6.59 6.36 -0.61
N PHE A 222 -7.29 7.50 -0.60
CA PHE A 222 -7.83 8.15 0.61
C PHE A 222 -9.38 8.19 0.67
N ASP A 223 -10.09 7.60 -0.30
CA ASP A 223 -11.55 7.52 -0.26
C ASP A 223 -11.99 6.20 0.38
N PRO A 224 -12.45 6.20 1.65
CA PRO A 224 -12.88 4.98 2.32
C PRO A 224 -14.18 4.39 1.78
N SER A 225 -14.93 5.15 0.97
CA SER A 225 -16.24 4.78 0.45
C SER A 225 -16.23 4.24 -0.98
N ALA A 226 -15.07 4.27 -1.65
CA ALA A 226 -14.93 3.82 -3.02
C ALA A 226 -13.68 2.96 -3.25
N ASP A 227 -13.79 2.01 -4.16
CA ASP A 227 -12.66 1.27 -4.70
C ASP A 227 -11.75 2.21 -5.50
N THR A 228 -10.45 1.91 -5.53
CA THR A 228 -9.47 2.75 -6.23
C THR A 228 -9.72 2.80 -7.73
N SER A 229 -9.12 3.76 -8.41
CA SER A 229 -9.37 3.99 -9.82
C SER A 229 -8.81 2.87 -10.68
N GLY A 230 -9.66 2.28 -11.52
CA GLY A 230 -9.23 1.40 -12.59
C GLY A 230 -10.39 1.00 -13.50
N PHE A 231 -10.05 0.63 -14.73
CA PHE A 231 -11.05 0.42 -15.77
C PHE A 231 -10.55 -0.51 -16.88
N ILE A 232 -11.47 -0.97 -17.71
CA ILE A 232 -11.21 -1.78 -18.88
C ILE A 232 -11.54 -0.94 -20.12
N ILE A 233 -10.56 -0.77 -21.02
CA ILE A 233 -10.80 -0.29 -22.38
C ILE A 233 -11.14 -1.50 -23.25
N TRP A 234 -12.28 -1.45 -23.91
CA TRP A 234 -12.72 -2.48 -24.84
C TRP A 234 -12.45 -2.06 -26.28
N VAL A 235 -11.81 -2.94 -27.05
CA VAL A 235 -11.59 -2.79 -28.49
C VAL A 235 -11.87 -4.12 -29.18
N ASN A 236 -12.85 -4.14 -30.06
CA ASN A 236 -13.33 -5.33 -30.79
C ASN A 236 -13.56 -6.55 -29.88
N GLY A 237 -14.20 -6.32 -28.73
CA GLY A 237 -14.50 -7.35 -27.74
C GLY A 237 -13.30 -7.85 -26.91
N ARG A 238 -12.12 -7.25 -27.05
CA ARG A 238 -10.92 -7.50 -26.23
C ARG A 238 -10.71 -6.37 -25.24
N GLY A 239 -10.33 -6.72 -24.02
CA GLY A 239 -10.11 -5.78 -22.92
C GLY A 239 -8.63 -5.47 -22.71
N ILE A 240 -8.36 -4.21 -22.44
CA ILE A 240 -7.09 -3.70 -21.92
C ILE A 240 -7.40 -3.19 -20.51
N LEU A 241 -6.80 -3.82 -19.50
CA LEU A 241 -6.99 -3.43 -18.11
C LEU A 241 -6.05 -2.28 -17.76
N VAL A 242 -6.57 -1.21 -17.18
CA VAL A 242 -5.79 -0.03 -16.80
C VAL A 242 -5.88 0.14 -15.29
N ASP A 243 -4.72 0.15 -14.63
CA ASP A 243 -4.56 0.34 -13.18
C ASP A 243 -5.59 -0.43 -12.34
N PRO A 244 -5.63 -1.77 -12.43
CA PRO A 244 -6.64 -2.54 -11.72
C PRO A 244 -6.54 -2.36 -10.19
N PRO A 245 -7.65 -2.05 -9.51
CA PRO A 245 -7.72 -2.12 -8.06
C PRO A 245 -7.44 -3.53 -7.55
N VAL A 246 -7.09 -3.64 -6.28
CA VAL A 246 -7.01 -4.95 -5.61
C VAL A 246 -8.33 -5.71 -5.79
N ASP A 247 -8.24 -7.04 -5.94
CA ASP A 247 -9.38 -7.94 -6.15
C ASP A 247 -10.16 -7.74 -7.46
N THR A 248 -9.57 -7.05 -8.44
CA THR A 248 -10.15 -6.91 -9.80
C THR A 248 -10.54 -8.26 -10.41
N THR A 249 -9.78 -9.33 -10.19
CA THR A 249 -10.12 -10.66 -10.73
C THR A 249 -11.38 -11.25 -10.10
N GLN A 250 -11.64 -10.95 -8.83
CA GLN A 250 -12.90 -11.29 -8.15
C GLN A 250 -14.05 -10.45 -8.72
N TRP A 251 -13.81 -9.15 -8.95
CA TRP A 251 -14.78 -8.25 -9.57
C TRP A 251 -15.18 -8.73 -10.97
N LEU A 252 -14.21 -9.12 -11.81
CA LEU A 252 -14.47 -9.65 -13.16
C LEU A 252 -15.39 -10.87 -13.09
N ARG A 253 -15.12 -11.79 -12.15
CA ARG A 253 -15.90 -13.01 -11.95
C ARG A 253 -17.33 -12.72 -11.48
N SER A 254 -17.51 -11.84 -10.50
CA SER A 254 -18.83 -11.48 -9.97
C SER A 254 -19.69 -10.69 -10.97
N HIS A 255 -19.07 -10.02 -11.94
CA HIS A 255 -19.74 -9.29 -13.02
C HIS A 255 -19.86 -10.09 -14.33
N GLY A 256 -19.38 -11.34 -14.35
CA GLY A 256 -19.50 -12.22 -15.51
C GLY A 256 -18.61 -11.82 -16.69
N VAL A 257 -17.56 -11.05 -16.42
CA VAL A 257 -16.52 -10.69 -17.38
C VAL A 257 -15.52 -11.84 -17.45
N ASP A 258 -15.44 -12.46 -18.63
CA ASP A 258 -14.48 -13.53 -18.88
C ASP A 258 -13.07 -12.97 -18.92
N SER A 259 -12.24 -13.32 -17.93
CA SER A 259 -10.91 -12.77 -17.75
C SER A 259 -9.96 -13.06 -18.92
N ARG A 260 -10.25 -14.09 -19.72
CA ARG A 260 -9.52 -14.45 -20.97
C ARG A 260 -9.72 -13.43 -22.09
N LEU A 261 -10.69 -12.54 -21.96
CA LEU A 261 -10.88 -11.43 -22.89
C LEU A 261 -9.88 -10.30 -22.62
N ILE A 262 -9.18 -10.33 -21.49
CA ILE A 262 -8.25 -9.30 -21.04
C ILE A 262 -6.82 -9.87 -21.12
N SER A 263 -6.09 -9.53 -22.18
CA SER A 263 -4.71 -10.00 -22.41
C SER A 263 -3.65 -8.93 -22.20
N ASP A 264 -4.07 -7.67 -22.08
CA ASP A 264 -3.19 -6.52 -22.01
C ASP A 264 -3.51 -5.74 -20.72
N LEU A 265 -2.47 -5.28 -20.04
CA LEU A 265 -2.56 -4.46 -18.84
C LEU A 265 -1.68 -3.23 -19.02
N ILE A 266 -2.22 -2.05 -18.77
CA ILE A 266 -1.49 -0.80 -18.70
C ILE A 266 -1.37 -0.42 -17.21
N LEU A 267 -0.13 -0.27 -16.74
CA LEU A 267 0.16 0.32 -15.44
C LEU A 267 0.71 1.73 -15.66
N THR A 268 -0.06 2.74 -15.27
CA THR A 268 0.27 4.15 -15.52
C THR A 268 1.40 4.64 -14.62
N HIS A 269 1.39 4.27 -13.34
CA HIS A 269 2.40 4.59 -12.35
C HIS A 269 2.32 3.62 -11.15
N CYS A 270 3.34 3.63 -10.29
CA CYS A 270 3.51 2.67 -9.18
C CYS A 270 3.07 3.22 -7.81
N HIS A 271 1.93 3.90 -7.76
CA HIS A 271 1.28 4.17 -6.47
C HIS A 271 0.40 2.97 -6.09
N ALA A 272 0.27 2.75 -4.78
CA ALA A 272 -0.41 1.59 -4.21
C ALA A 272 -1.87 1.42 -4.69
N ASP A 273 -2.56 2.51 -4.99
CA ASP A 273 -3.94 2.50 -5.46
C ASP A 273 -4.12 2.14 -6.95
N HIS A 274 -3.02 2.04 -7.70
CA HIS A 274 -3.00 1.69 -9.12
C HIS A 274 -2.26 0.37 -9.42
N ASP A 275 -1.25 0.01 -8.62
CA ASP A 275 -0.42 -1.18 -8.88
C ASP A 275 -0.81 -2.44 -8.10
N ALA A 276 -1.60 -2.31 -7.03
CA ALA A 276 -1.94 -3.43 -6.14
C ALA A 276 -2.65 -4.59 -6.86
N GLY A 277 -3.64 -4.29 -7.72
CA GLY A 277 -4.33 -5.31 -8.51
C GLY A 277 -3.53 -5.79 -9.73
N THR A 278 -2.48 -5.06 -10.12
CA THR A 278 -1.65 -5.41 -11.28
C THR A 278 -0.88 -6.69 -11.00
N LEU A 279 -0.17 -6.75 -9.87
CA LEU A 279 0.58 -7.94 -9.47
C LEU A 279 -0.34 -9.14 -9.25
N GLN A 280 -1.50 -8.93 -8.61
CA GLN A 280 -2.50 -9.98 -8.42
C GLN A 280 -2.96 -10.55 -9.76
N LYS A 281 -3.32 -9.69 -10.73
CA LYS A 281 -3.72 -10.12 -12.09
C LYS A 281 -2.60 -10.90 -12.81
N LEU A 282 -1.35 -10.48 -12.66
CA LEU A 282 -0.20 -11.17 -13.26
C LEU A 282 0.03 -12.56 -12.67
N LEU A 283 -0.22 -12.73 -11.37
CA LEU A 283 -0.02 -14.01 -10.66
C LEU A 283 -1.17 -15.00 -10.88
N GLU A 284 -2.40 -14.50 -11.06
CA GLU A 284 -3.59 -15.33 -11.22
C GLU A 284 -3.85 -15.79 -12.66
N GLU A 285 -3.22 -15.15 -13.64
CA GLU A 285 -3.44 -15.42 -15.07
C GLU A 285 -2.21 -16.00 -15.75
N GLY A 286 -2.43 -16.76 -16.82
CA GLY A 286 -1.35 -17.43 -17.53
C GLY A 286 -0.46 -16.48 -18.35
N ARG A 287 -1.05 -15.61 -19.19
CA ARG A 287 -0.29 -14.72 -20.08
C ARG A 287 -0.97 -13.36 -20.21
N VAL A 288 -0.30 -12.34 -19.67
CA VAL A 288 -0.70 -10.94 -19.77
C VAL A 288 0.47 -10.14 -20.34
N ARG A 289 0.19 -9.19 -21.25
CA ARG A 289 1.16 -8.22 -21.73
C ARG A 289 1.05 -6.95 -20.88
N LEU A 290 2.08 -6.68 -20.08
CA LEU A 290 2.20 -5.45 -19.32
C LEU A 290 2.79 -4.34 -20.18
N HIS A 291 2.11 -3.19 -20.20
CA HIS A 291 2.56 -1.93 -20.78
C HIS A 291 2.75 -0.94 -19.64
N THR A 292 3.94 -0.37 -19.50
CA THR A 292 4.29 0.57 -18.44
C THR A 292 5.42 1.48 -18.92
N THR A 293 5.72 2.53 -18.16
CA THR A 293 6.71 3.58 -18.48
C THR A 293 8.08 3.30 -17.88
#